data_AF-A0A0M8T3G4-F1
#
_entry.id   AF-A0A0M8T3G4-F1
#
_cell.length_a   1.000
_cell.length_b   1.000
_cell.length_c   1.000
_cell.angle_alpha   90.00
_cell.angle_beta   90.00
_cell.angle_gamma   90.00
#
_symmetry.space_group_name_H-M   'P 1'
#
loop_
_entity.id
_entity.type
_entity.pdbx_description
1 polymer ?
#
loop_
_entity_poly.entity_id
_entity_poly.type
_entity_poly.pdbx_seq_one_letter_code
_entity_poly.pdbx_strand_id
1 'polypeptide(L)'
;MIEKALRAANEQQEEVVREVFRAAGLLWQCKGRDCLFDNTAAQELCEGCGRQRNGRRIADRVPPSSHPDDFAALRPLLQAYFTGQGTPMPDAVTFEKDFDNDWVSYGATLHYGPRTELHDFDGAVEEALDALDRAEPGEDLRVALYR
;
A
#
# COMPACT_ATOMS: atom_id res chain seq x y z
N MET A 1 3.71 -9.36 -22.31
CA MET A 1 3.87 -8.69 -23.63
C MET A 1 4.93 -7.60 -23.53
N ILE A 2 4.80 -6.67 -22.58
CA ILE A 2 5.75 -5.56 -22.32
C ILE A 2 7.20 -6.07 -22.15
N GLU A 3 7.44 -7.03 -21.25
CA GLU A 3 8.78 -7.58 -21.03
C GLU A 3 9.42 -8.21 -22.27
N LYS A 4 8.62 -8.89 -23.11
CA LYS A 4 9.12 -9.49 -24.35
C LYS A 4 9.55 -8.43 -25.35
N ALA A 5 8.82 -7.31 -25.43
CA ALA A 5 9.17 -6.19 -26.30
C ALA A 5 10.41 -5.44 -25.80
N LEU A 6 10.52 -5.19 -24.48
CA LEU A 6 11.70 -4.56 -23.88
C LEU A 6 12.96 -5.42 -24.06
N ARG A 7 12.87 -6.74 -23.88
CA ARG A 7 14.01 -7.66 -24.11
C ARG A 7 14.45 -7.76 -25.57
N ALA A 8 13.56 -7.46 -26.53
CA ALA A 8 13.86 -7.51 -27.95
C ALA A 8 14.41 -6.17 -28.49
N ALA A 9 14.28 -5.09 -27.72
CA ALA A 9 14.81 -3.77 -28.06
C ALA A 9 16.30 -3.67 -27.69
N ASN A 10 17.07 -2.98 -28.51
CA ASN A 10 18.38 -2.49 -28.08
C ASN A 10 18.24 -1.25 -27.18
N GLU A 11 19.34 -0.79 -26.57
CA GLU A 11 19.32 0.35 -25.62
C GLU A 11 18.69 1.63 -26.21
N GLN A 12 18.92 1.91 -27.50
CA GLN A 12 18.33 3.09 -28.17
C GLN A 12 16.82 2.93 -28.44
N GLN A 13 16.37 1.70 -28.64
CA GLN A 13 14.96 1.38 -28.90
C GLN A 13 14.14 1.26 -27.62
N GLU A 14 14.78 0.97 -26.49
CA GLU A 14 14.08 0.73 -25.23
C GLU A 14 13.25 1.94 -24.80
N GLU A 15 13.80 3.16 -24.86
CA GLU A 15 13.05 4.37 -24.47
C GLU A 15 11.87 4.63 -25.41
N VAL A 16 12.04 4.43 -26.72
CA VAL A 16 10.95 4.56 -27.69
C VAL A 16 9.84 3.55 -27.39
N VAL A 17 10.20 2.30 -27.08
CA VAL A 17 9.25 1.26 -26.69
C VAL A 17 8.53 1.63 -25.39
N ARG A 18 9.23 2.17 -24.39
CA ARG A 18 8.63 2.66 -23.15
C ARG A 18 7.67 3.82 -23.40
N GLU A 19 8.04 4.81 -24.21
CA GLU A 19 7.16 5.91 -24.58
C GLU A 19 5.88 5.44 -25.27
N VAL A 20 5.98 4.50 -26.21
CA VAL A 20 4.81 3.90 -26.88
C VAL A 20 3.91 3.19 -25.87
N PHE A 21 4.47 2.41 -24.94
CA PHE A 21 3.68 1.74 -23.91
C PHE A 21 3.06 2.72 -22.91
N ARG A 22 3.75 3.81 -22.56
CA ARG A 22 3.19 4.89 -21.73
C ARG A 22 2.02 5.59 -22.45
N ALA A 23 2.18 5.93 -23.73
CA ALA A 23 1.14 6.55 -24.55
C ALA A 23 -0.08 5.63 -24.74
N ALA A 24 0.13 4.31 -24.83
CA ALA A 24 -0.92 3.31 -24.88
C ALA A 24 -1.58 3.02 -23.51
N GLY A 25 -1.12 3.65 -22.43
CA GLY A 25 -1.64 3.43 -21.07
C GLY A 25 -1.26 2.08 -20.44
N LEU A 26 -0.33 1.34 -21.06
CA LEU A 26 0.16 0.05 -20.58
C LEU A 26 1.25 0.20 -19.51
N LEU A 27 1.97 1.32 -19.55
CA LEU A 27 2.89 1.75 -18.50
C LEU A 27 2.47 3.11 -17.95
N TRP A 28 2.82 3.37 -16.70
CA TRP A 28 2.84 4.70 -16.13
C TRP A 28 4.18 4.94 -15.45
N GLN A 29 4.79 6.08 -15.74
CA GLN A 29 6.02 6.48 -15.09
C GLN A 29 5.70 7.14 -13.75
N CYS A 30 6.46 6.76 -12.72
CA CYS A 30 6.40 7.39 -11.42
C CYS A 30 6.71 8.89 -11.51
N LYS A 31 5.92 9.70 -10.79
CA LYS A 31 6.07 11.16 -10.69
C LYS A 31 6.80 11.60 -9.43
N GLY A 32 7.57 10.70 -8.82
CA GLY A 32 8.41 11.00 -7.68
C GLY A 32 9.58 11.89 -8.11
N ARG A 33 9.98 12.84 -7.25
CA ARG A 33 11.07 13.78 -7.54
C ARG A 33 12.33 13.09 -8.08
N ASP A 34 12.70 11.96 -7.47
CA ASP A 34 13.91 11.21 -7.76
C ASP A 34 13.61 9.77 -8.23
N CYS A 35 12.39 9.50 -8.73
CA CYS A 35 11.99 8.16 -9.16
C CYS A 35 11.28 8.20 -10.52
N LEU A 36 11.94 7.65 -11.53
CA LEU A 36 11.49 7.57 -12.92
C LEU A 36 11.07 6.14 -13.33
N PHE A 37 10.78 5.28 -12.35
CA PHE A 37 10.44 3.88 -12.59
C PHE A 37 9.13 3.76 -13.37
N ASP A 38 9.11 2.90 -14.39
CA ASP A 38 7.90 2.55 -15.14
C ASP A 38 7.19 1.39 -14.46
N ASN A 39 5.88 1.57 -14.26
CA ASN A 39 5.02 0.59 -13.63
C ASN A 39 3.93 0.16 -14.61
N THR A 40 3.47 -1.07 -14.48
CA THR A 40 2.36 -1.60 -15.30
C THR A 40 1.03 -0.94 -14.95
N ALA A 41 0.09 -1.00 -15.89
CA ALA A 41 -1.28 -0.53 -15.69
C ALA A 41 -2.02 -1.18 -14.51
N ALA A 42 -1.60 -2.36 -14.05
CA ALA A 42 -2.20 -3.05 -12.90
C ALA A 42 -1.65 -2.56 -11.55
N GLN A 43 -0.45 -1.98 -11.53
CA GLN A 43 0.16 -1.47 -10.31
C GLN A 43 -0.48 -0.13 -9.90
N GLU A 44 -0.96 -0.07 -8.66
CA GLU A 44 -1.43 1.17 -8.03
C GLU A 44 -0.28 2.02 -7.47
N LEU A 45 0.75 1.35 -6.97
CA LEU A 45 1.93 1.94 -6.32
C LEU A 45 3.19 1.66 -7.14
N CYS A 46 4.12 2.61 -7.09
CA CYS A 46 5.37 2.56 -7.83
C CYS A 46 6.32 1.54 -7.21
N GLU A 47 6.92 0.69 -8.02
CA GLU A 47 7.90 -0.30 -7.60
C GLU A 47 9.21 0.27 -7.10
N GLY A 48 9.66 1.39 -7.66
CA GLY A 48 10.88 2.03 -7.20
C GLY A 48 10.74 2.78 -5.86
N CYS A 49 9.56 3.34 -5.54
CA CYS A 49 9.45 4.24 -4.38
C CYS A 49 8.09 4.24 -3.64
N GLY A 50 7.17 3.34 -3.98
CA GLY A 50 5.88 3.17 -3.33
C GLY A 50 4.87 4.31 -3.49
N ARG A 51 5.14 5.27 -4.39
CA ARG A 51 4.21 6.37 -4.68
C ARG A 51 3.14 5.96 -5.68
N GLN A 52 1.94 6.49 -5.51
CA GLN A 52 0.84 6.41 -6.45
C GLN A 52 1.17 7.11 -7.78
N ARG A 53 0.34 6.87 -8.80
CA ARG A 53 0.41 7.50 -10.13
C ARG A 53 0.44 9.03 -10.13
N ASN A 54 -0.22 9.63 -9.14
CA ASN A 54 -0.27 11.08 -8.95
C ASN A 54 0.95 11.62 -8.17
N GLY A 55 1.93 10.77 -7.84
CA GLY A 55 3.13 11.12 -7.06
C GLY A 55 2.92 11.16 -5.54
N ARG A 56 1.69 10.95 -5.04
CA ARG A 56 1.41 10.88 -3.60
C ARG A 56 1.86 9.54 -3.03
N ARG A 57 2.18 9.50 -1.74
CA ARG A 57 2.37 8.23 -1.02
C ARG A 57 1.02 7.56 -0.77
N ILE A 58 1.01 6.26 -0.49
CA ILE A 58 -0.19 5.54 -0.03
C ILE A 58 -0.79 6.28 1.17
N ALA A 59 -2.07 6.62 1.17
CA ALA A 59 -2.67 7.42 2.25
C ALA A 59 -3.50 6.56 3.18
N ASP A 60 -3.82 7.09 4.36
CA ASP A 60 -4.84 6.50 5.22
C ASP A 60 -6.14 6.30 4.43
N ARG A 61 -6.86 5.22 4.73
CA ARG A 61 -8.23 4.98 4.28
C ARG A 61 -9.05 4.73 5.52
N VAL A 62 -9.95 5.66 5.83
CA VAL A 62 -10.90 5.50 6.92
C VAL A 62 -12.18 4.94 6.33
N PRO A 63 -12.80 3.91 6.95
CA PRO A 63 -14.10 3.42 6.54
C PRO A 63 -15.13 4.56 6.46
N PRO A 64 -15.97 4.61 5.42
CA PRO A 64 -17.02 5.62 5.27
C PRO A 64 -17.96 5.76 6.47
N SER A 65 -18.17 4.68 7.21
CA SER A 65 -19.03 4.62 8.40
C SER A 65 -18.35 5.09 9.69
N SER A 66 -17.04 5.43 9.65
CA SER A 66 -16.22 5.71 10.83
C SER A 66 -15.56 7.09 10.78
N HIS A 67 -15.09 7.57 11.94
CA HIS A 67 -14.35 8.83 12.04
C HIS A 67 -12.83 8.56 12.13
N PRO A 68 -11.96 9.41 11.54
CA PRO A 68 -10.51 9.24 11.65
C PRO A 68 -9.98 9.16 13.10
N ASP A 69 -10.65 9.84 14.03
CA ASP A 69 -10.28 9.86 15.45
C ASP A 69 -10.47 8.51 16.14
N ASP A 70 -11.38 7.68 15.63
CA ASP A 70 -11.63 6.34 16.16
C ASP A 70 -10.36 5.47 16.05
N PHE A 71 -9.50 5.76 15.07
CA PHE A 71 -8.29 4.99 14.76
C PHE A 71 -7.00 5.74 15.11
N ALA A 72 -7.08 6.88 15.81
CA ALA A 72 -5.93 7.75 16.05
C ALA A 72 -4.80 7.06 16.82
N ALA A 73 -5.14 6.10 17.69
CA ALA A 73 -4.19 5.33 18.48
C ALA A 73 -3.47 4.23 17.69
N LEU A 74 -4.02 3.77 16.56
CA LEU A 74 -3.44 2.63 15.82
C LEU A 74 -2.11 2.97 15.17
N ARG A 75 -1.96 4.16 14.56
CA ARG A 75 -0.70 4.53 13.90
C ARG A 75 0.52 4.46 14.83
N PRO A 76 0.54 5.17 15.99
CA PRO A 76 1.70 5.12 16.88
C PRO A 76 1.94 3.70 17.42
N LEU A 77 0.88 2.92 17.62
CA LEU A 77 0.98 1.55 18.10
C LEU A 77 1.62 0.63 17.05
N LEU A 78 1.22 0.73 15.78
CA LEU A 78 1.83 -0.01 14.67
C LEU A 78 3.29 0.41 14.44
N GLN A 79 3.58 1.71 14.51
CA GLN A 79 4.96 2.21 14.42
C GLN A 79 5.83 1.62 15.54
N ALA A 80 5.31 1.56 16.77
CA ALA A 80 6.01 0.96 17.91
C ALA A 80 6.20 -0.55 17.73
N TYR A 81 5.19 -1.27 17.21
CA TYR A 81 5.26 -2.69 16.92
C TYR A 81 6.42 -3.03 15.97
N PHE A 82 6.48 -2.41 14.79
CA PHE A 82 7.54 -2.69 13.80
C PHE A 82 8.92 -2.23 14.30
N THR A 83 8.98 -1.10 15.02
CA THR A 83 10.23 -0.64 15.62
C THR A 83 10.76 -1.63 16.67
N GLY A 84 9.87 -2.17 17.52
CA GLY A 84 10.23 -3.12 18.57
C GLY A 84 10.66 -4.48 18.03
N GLN A 85 10.08 -4.93 16.91
CA GLN A 85 10.46 -6.17 16.23
C GLN A 85 11.77 -6.04 15.43
N GLY A 86 12.25 -4.82 15.17
CA GLY A 86 13.44 -4.58 14.34
C GLY A 86 13.24 -4.94 12.86
N THR A 87 11.99 -5.11 12.43
CA THR A 87 11.62 -5.41 11.04
C THR A 87 11.51 -4.13 10.21
N PRO A 88 11.66 -4.21 8.88
CA PRO A 88 11.38 -3.07 8.01
C PRO A 88 9.97 -2.50 8.23
N MET A 89 9.86 -1.18 8.38
CA MET A 89 8.57 -0.52 8.50
C MET A 89 7.83 -0.54 7.15
N PRO A 90 6.58 -1.04 7.09
CA PRO A 90 5.78 -0.91 5.88
C PRO A 90 5.35 0.55 5.65
N ASP A 91 5.00 0.89 4.40
CA ASP A 91 4.45 2.20 4.07
C ASP A 91 3.04 2.37 4.68
N ALA A 92 2.29 1.28 4.78
CA ALA A 92 0.95 1.22 5.33
C ALA A 92 0.58 -0.19 5.78
N VAL A 93 -0.44 -0.29 6.64
CA VAL A 93 -1.11 -1.54 7.02
C VAL A 93 -2.59 -1.41 6.70
N THR A 94 -3.20 -2.46 6.15
CA THR A 94 -4.65 -2.53 5.91
C THR A 94 -5.26 -3.66 6.71
N PHE A 95 -6.33 -3.34 7.43
CA PHE A 95 -7.18 -4.27 8.15
C PHE A 95 -8.53 -4.32 7.44
N GLU A 96 -9.07 -5.52 7.30
CA GLU A 96 -10.43 -5.75 6.83
C GLU A 96 -11.34 -5.92 8.05
N LYS A 97 -12.58 -5.46 7.94
CA LYS A 97 -13.62 -5.79 8.89
C LYS A 97 -14.41 -6.99 8.39
N ASP A 98 -14.43 -8.08 9.14
CA ASP A 98 -15.10 -9.30 8.71
C ASP A 98 -16.63 -9.19 8.76
N PHE A 99 -17.29 -10.27 8.34
CA PHE A 99 -18.75 -10.37 8.33
C PHE A 99 -19.37 -10.54 9.72
N ASP A 100 -18.57 -10.85 10.74
CA ASP A 100 -18.98 -10.90 12.14
C ASP A 100 -18.80 -9.55 12.85
N ASN A 101 -18.38 -8.52 12.08
CA ASN A 101 -18.18 -7.14 12.49
C ASN A 101 -16.95 -6.93 13.40
N ASP A 102 -15.94 -7.80 13.26
CA ASP A 102 -14.68 -7.72 13.97
C ASP A 102 -13.55 -7.23 13.04
N TRP A 103 -12.66 -6.40 13.57
CA TRP A 103 -11.46 -6.01 12.85
C TRP A 103 -10.47 -7.16 12.85
N VAL A 104 -10.15 -7.66 11.67
CA VAL A 104 -9.34 -8.88 11.55
C VAL A 104 -7.87 -8.54 11.78
N SER A 105 -7.34 -8.96 12.94
CA SER A 105 -5.92 -8.84 13.30
C SER A 105 -5.04 -9.82 12.50
N TYR A 106 -5.60 -10.97 12.13
CA TYR A 106 -4.96 -11.98 11.28
C TYR A 106 -5.15 -11.65 9.79
N GLY A 107 -4.14 -11.93 8.96
CA GLY A 107 -4.20 -11.65 7.53
C GLY A 107 -4.22 -10.16 7.17
N ALA A 108 -3.80 -9.28 8.08
CA ALA A 108 -3.65 -7.86 7.77
C ALA A 108 -2.64 -7.68 6.64
N THR A 109 -2.92 -6.76 5.72
CA THR A 109 -2.07 -6.53 4.55
C THR A 109 -1.03 -5.45 4.84
N LEU A 110 0.25 -5.83 4.85
CA LEU A 110 1.38 -4.90 4.89
C LEU A 110 1.71 -4.41 3.48
N HIS A 111 1.91 -3.10 3.33
CA HIS A 111 2.22 -2.47 2.05
C HIS A 111 3.69 -2.03 2.01
N TYR A 112 4.47 -2.58 1.08
CA TYR A 112 5.86 -2.19 0.81
C TYR A 112 5.99 -1.76 -0.65
N GLY A 113 5.66 -0.50 -0.94
CA GLY A 113 5.48 -0.03 -2.30
C GLY A 113 4.46 -0.87 -3.08
N PRO A 114 4.82 -1.52 -4.21
CA PRO A 114 3.88 -2.32 -5.01
C PRO A 114 3.68 -3.73 -4.45
N ARG A 115 4.49 -4.14 -3.45
CA ARG A 115 4.46 -5.47 -2.87
C ARG A 115 3.57 -5.43 -1.64
N THR A 116 2.79 -6.49 -1.48
CA THR A 116 1.97 -6.69 -0.29
C THR A 116 2.33 -8.03 0.35
N GLU A 117 2.32 -8.07 1.67
CA GLU A 117 2.57 -9.27 2.47
C GLU A 117 1.45 -9.39 3.50
N LEU A 118 0.99 -10.61 3.79
CA LEU A 118 0.03 -10.86 4.86
C LEU A 118 0.78 -10.98 6.18
N HIS A 119 0.20 -10.42 7.24
CA HIS A 119 0.77 -10.44 8.57
C HIS A 119 -0.31 -10.60 9.63
N ASP A 120 -0.03 -11.43 10.62
CA ASP A 120 -0.91 -11.63 11.76
C ASP A 120 -0.42 -10.77 12.91
N PHE A 121 -1.28 -9.90 13.40
CA PHE A 121 -1.02 -9.08 14.57
C PHE A 121 -1.56 -9.75 15.83
N ASP A 122 -0.83 -9.57 16.92
CA ASP A 122 -1.18 -10.08 18.25
C ASP A 122 -1.01 -8.97 19.33
N GLY A 123 -1.50 -9.27 20.53
CA GLY A 123 -1.26 -8.46 21.73
C GLY A 123 -1.82 -7.05 21.59
N ALA A 124 -0.98 -6.03 21.80
CA ALA A 124 -1.45 -4.64 21.87
C ALA A 124 -2.12 -4.14 20.58
N VAL A 125 -1.76 -4.68 19.41
CA VAL A 125 -2.41 -4.29 18.14
C VAL A 125 -3.80 -4.91 18.06
N GLU A 126 -3.91 -6.20 18.38
CA GLU A 126 -5.18 -6.93 18.42
C GLU A 126 -6.14 -6.31 19.44
N GLU A 127 -5.69 -6.08 20.68
CA GLU A 127 -6.49 -5.40 21.72
C GLU A 127 -6.97 -4.01 21.29
N ALA A 128 -6.14 -3.27 20.55
CA ALA A 128 -6.50 -1.96 20.04
C ALA A 128 -7.50 -2.03 18.87
N LEU A 129 -7.51 -3.12 18.10
CA LEU A 129 -8.48 -3.38 17.05
C LEU A 129 -9.83 -3.81 17.63
N ASP A 130 -9.82 -4.69 18.63
CA ASP A 130 -11.02 -5.15 19.35
C ASP A 130 -11.79 -4.00 20.03
N ALA A 131 -11.07 -2.95 20.43
CA ALA A 131 -11.68 -1.76 21.05
C ALA A 131 -12.40 -0.83 20.05
N LEU A 132 -12.39 -1.13 18.75
CA LEU A 132 -12.93 -0.27 17.70
C LEU A 132 -14.35 -0.69 17.30
N ASP A 133 -15.34 -0.02 17.88
CA ASP A 133 -16.75 -0.33 17.62
C ASP A 133 -17.29 0.15 16.26
N ARG A 134 -16.53 0.96 15.51
CA ARG A 134 -17.05 1.70 14.33
C ARG A 134 -16.46 1.17 13.03
N ALA A 135 -17.27 0.40 12.29
CA ALA A 135 -17.27 0.27 10.83
C ALA A 135 -18.37 -0.71 10.40
N GLU A 136 -18.79 -0.71 9.14
CA GLU A 136 -19.68 -1.75 8.58
C GLU A 136 -18.84 -2.97 8.13
N PRO A 137 -19.42 -4.19 8.11
CA PRO A 137 -18.77 -5.38 7.56
C PRO A 137 -18.28 -5.20 6.11
N GLY A 138 -17.09 -5.74 5.82
CA GLY A 138 -16.46 -5.66 4.49
C GLY A 138 -15.82 -4.31 4.16
N GLU A 139 -15.70 -3.42 5.15
CA GLU A 139 -14.94 -2.17 5.00
C GLU A 139 -13.47 -2.35 5.38
N ASP A 140 -12.59 -1.62 4.70
CA ASP A 140 -11.15 -1.63 4.97
C ASP A 140 -10.72 -0.37 5.71
N LEU A 141 -9.89 -0.55 6.73
CA LEU A 141 -9.09 0.51 7.35
C LEU A 141 -7.65 0.39 6.87
N ARG A 142 -7.10 1.46 6.30
CA ARG A 142 -5.67 1.57 5.99
C ARG A 142 -5.02 2.65 6.81
N VAL A 143 -3.92 2.32 7.47
CA VAL A 143 -3.11 3.24 8.26
C VAL A 143 -1.75 3.42 7.58
N ALA A 144 -1.45 4.64 7.13
CA ALA A 144 -0.15 4.99 6.58
C ALA A 144 0.86 5.29 7.71
N LEU A 145 2.09 4.76 7.59
CA LEU A 145 3.08 4.78 8.68
C LEU A 145 4.24 5.76 8.48
N TYR A 146 4.35 6.44 7.33
CA TYR A 146 5.41 7.42 7.06
C TYR A 146 5.18 8.82 7.67
N ARG A 147 4.14 8.98 8.50
CA ARG A 147 3.75 10.26 9.13
C ARG A 147 4.24 10.35 10.56
#